data_AF-A0A1F5XCJ8-F1
#
_entry.id   AF-A0A1F5XCJ8-F1
#
_cell.length_a   1.000
_cell.length_b   1.000
_cell.length_c   1.000
_cell.angle_alpha   90.00
_cell.angle_beta   90.00
_cell.angle_gamma   90.00
#
_symmetry.space_group_name_H-M   'P 1'
#
loop_
_entity.id
_entity.type
_entity.pdbx_description
1 polymer ?
#
loop_
_entity_poly.entity_id
_entity_poly.type
_entity_poly.pdbx_seq_one_letter_code
_entity_poly.pdbx_strand_id
1 'polypeptide(L)'
;MAAYYIVGLGNPGPEYDNSPHNAGKLMAELFLKKYTGNKAKIILPAVFMNQSGKAVKGIPAKWLILLHDDIDLPLGKFKIVFNRGSGGHKGVESVIRAVGSEKFVRVRIGISPRKKPSHAQLMKFLTHKFKPSESTAIKKISKKILEALEVIITEGHEKAMSLYNKN
;
A
#
# COMPACT_ATOMS: atom_id res chain seq x y z
N MET A 1 2.92 -24.43 -5.94
CA MET A 1 3.30 -23.06 -6.35
C MET A 1 3.11 -22.13 -5.16
N ALA A 2 4.10 -21.30 -4.82
CA ALA A 2 3.91 -20.30 -3.78
C ALA A 2 3.07 -19.15 -4.33
N ALA A 3 1.97 -18.82 -3.66
CA ALA A 3 1.17 -17.65 -3.99
C ALA A 3 1.77 -16.41 -3.33
N TYR A 4 1.83 -15.30 -4.04
CA TYR A 4 2.09 -13.98 -3.48
C TYR A 4 0.97 -13.59 -2.51
N TYR A 5 1.30 -12.74 -1.55
CA TYR A 5 0.36 -12.16 -0.59
C TYR A 5 0.36 -10.64 -0.78
N ILE A 6 -0.73 -10.13 -1.36
CA ILE A 6 -0.93 -8.71 -1.60
C ILE A 6 -1.73 -8.15 -0.42
N VAL A 7 -1.10 -7.30 0.38
CA VAL A 7 -1.66 -6.79 1.62
C VAL A 7 -1.90 -5.29 1.48
N GLY A 8 -3.17 -4.87 1.55
CA GLY A 8 -3.54 -3.45 1.52
C GLY A 8 -3.71 -2.89 2.92
N LEU A 9 -2.82 -2.00 3.35
CA LEU A 9 -2.91 -1.38 4.66
C LEU A 9 -4.03 -0.33 4.75
N GLY A 10 -4.74 -0.34 5.87
CA GLY A 10 -5.77 0.61 6.23
C GLY A 10 -6.33 0.30 7.61
N ASN A 11 -7.05 1.26 8.18
CA ASN A 11 -7.80 1.08 9.42
C ASN A 11 -9.25 0.65 9.14
N PRO A 12 -9.85 -0.14 10.05
CA PRO A 12 -11.30 -0.35 10.10
C PRO A 12 -12.01 0.89 10.65
N GLY A 13 -13.29 1.06 10.32
CA GLY A 13 -14.14 2.15 10.81
C GLY A 13 -14.55 3.13 9.71
N PRO A 14 -15.81 3.61 9.72
CA PRO A 14 -16.36 4.46 8.68
C PRO A 14 -15.62 5.79 8.55
N GLU A 15 -14.93 6.27 9.58
CA GLU A 15 -14.10 7.47 9.56
C GLU A 15 -12.87 7.32 8.65
N TYR A 16 -12.38 6.09 8.41
CA TYR A 16 -11.22 5.83 7.55
C TYR A 16 -11.56 5.50 6.10
N ASP A 17 -12.84 5.31 5.77
CA ASP A 17 -13.26 5.04 4.39
C ASP A 17 -12.82 6.15 3.44
N ASN A 18 -12.32 5.81 2.24
CA ASN A 18 -11.88 6.81 1.26
C ASN A 18 -10.96 7.90 1.85
N SER A 19 -10.05 7.52 2.74
CA SER A 19 -9.09 8.43 3.37
C SER A 19 -7.65 8.16 2.89
N PRO A 20 -6.73 9.13 3.05
CA PRO A 20 -5.30 8.92 2.79
C PRO A 20 -4.77 7.66 3.47
N HIS A 21 -5.13 7.40 4.72
CA HIS A 21 -4.61 6.26 5.48
C HIS A 21 -5.11 4.89 4.99
N ASN A 22 -6.17 4.87 4.19
CA ASN A 22 -6.72 3.66 3.58
C ASN A 22 -6.36 3.55 2.08
N ALA A 23 -5.43 4.36 1.57
CA ALA A 23 -5.04 4.31 0.16
C ALA A 23 -4.52 2.91 -0.24
N GLY A 24 -3.75 2.25 0.63
CA GLY A 24 -3.26 0.88 0.43
C GLY A 24 -4.40 -0.14 0.33
N LYS A 25 -5.32 -0.12 1.31
CA LYS A 25 -6.53 -0.93 1.34
C LYS A 25 -7.38 -0.73 0.08
N LEU A 26 -7.62 0.52 -0.32
CA LEU A 26 -8.40 0.87 -1.51
C LEU A 26 -7.79 0.25 -2.78
N MET A 27 -6.47 0.30 -2.97
CA MET A 27 -5.82 -0.29 -4.14
C MET A 27 -5.90 -1.83 -4.12
N ALA A 28 -5.76 -2.45 -2.95
CA ALA A 28 -5.90 -3.90 -2.81
C ALA A 28 -7.34 -4.37 -3.06
N GLU A 29 -8.35 -3.61 -2.62
CA GLU A 29 -9.77 -3.86 -2.93
C GLU A 29 -10.06 -3.75 -4.43
N LEU A 30 -9.51 -2.74 -5.09
CA LEU A 30 -9.64 -2.60 -6.54
C LEU A 30 -8.97 -3.74 -7.29
N PHE A 31 -7.80 -4.20 -6.84
CA PHE A 31 -7.13 -5.35 -7.42
C PHE A 31 -7.94 -6.63 -7.21
N LEU A 32 -8.43 -6.89 -5.99
CA LEU A 32 -9.29 -8.04 -5.67
C LEU A 32 -10.52 -8.14 -6.59
N LYS A 33 -11.16 -7.02 -6.91
CA LYS A 33 -12.33 -6.99 -7.81
C LYS A 33 -12.01 -7.34 -9.27
N LYS A 34 -10.76 -7.13 -9.71
CA LYS A 34 -10.34 -7.34 -11.10
C LYS A 34 -9.50 -8.60 -11.31
N TYR A 35 -8.84 -9.07 -10.25
CA TYR A 35 -7.92 -10.17 -10.32
C TYR A 35 -8.66 -11.50 -10.44
N THR A 36 -8.43 -12.21 -11.55
CA THR A 36 -9.01 -13.53 -11.83
C THR A 36 -7.99 -14.67 -11.79
N GLY A 37 -6.73 -14.35 -11.48
CA GLY A 37 -5.65 -15.32 -11.41
C GLY A 37 -5.58 -16.09 -10.08
N ASN A 38 -4.63 -17.02 -9.98
CA ASN A 38 -4.39 -17.87 -8.81
C ASN A 38 -2.98 -17.72 -8.20
N LYS A 39 -2.19 -16.77 -8.69
CA LYS A 39 -0.80 -16.51 -8.24
C LYS A 39 -0.73 -15.61 -7.01
N ALA A 40 -1.83 -14.98 -6.60
CA ALA A 40 -1.87 -14.07 -5.46
C ALA A 40 -3.10 -14.30 -4.57
N LYS A 41 -2.90 -14.12 -3.26
CA LYS A 41 -3.96 -13.95 -2.26
C LYS A 41 -3.99 -12.49 -1.83
N ILE A 42 -5.16 -11.88 -1.78
CA ILE A 42 -5.34 -10.51 -1.34
C ILE A 42 -5.76 -10.53 0.14
N ILE A 43 -5.11 -9.72 0.96
CA ILE A 43 -5.40 -9.58 2.40
C ILE A 43 -5.73 -8.12 2.68
N LEU A 44 -6.88 -7.92 3.33
CA LEU A 44 -7.34 -6.63 3.84
C LEU A 44 -7.40 -6.73 5.37
N PRO A 45 -6.38 -6.29 6.11
CA PRO A 45 -6.37 -6.41 7.56
C PRO A 45 -7.56 -5.67 8.19
N ALA A 46 -8.34 -6.37 9.01
CA ALA A 46 -9.44 -5.79 9.80
C ALA A 46 -8.97 -5.36 11.20
N VAL A 47 -7.78 -4.78 11.28
CA VAL A 47 -7.11 -4.34 12.52
C VAL A 47 -6.55 -2.94 12.34
N PHE A 48 -6.34 -2.22 13.45
CA PHE A 48 -5.69 -0.91 13.38
C PHE A 48 -4.27 -0.99 12.83
N MET A 49 -3.81 0.13 12.25
CA MET A 49 -2.59 0.27 11.46
C MET A 49 -1.36 -0.21 12.23
N ASN A 50 -1.22 0.16 13.51
CA ASN A 50 -0.12 -0.30 14.35
C ASN A 50 -0.13 -1.82 14.64
N GLN A 51 -1.23 -2.50 14.34
CA GLN A 51 -1.42 -3.95 14.51
C GLN A 51 -1.47 -4.73 13.19
N SER A 52 -1.25 -4.09 12.03
CA SER A 52 -1.32 -4.75 10.71
C SER A 52 -0.41 -5.99 10.58
N GLY A 53 0.67 -6.06 11.35
CA GLY A 53 1.55 -7.23 11.44
C GLY A 53 0.82 -8.52 11.82
N LYS A 54 -0.27 -8.44 12.59
CA LYS A 54 -1.07 -9.61 12.98
C LYS A 54 -1.65 -10.35 11.76
N ALA A 55 -2.02 -9.62 10.72
CA ALA A 55 -2.62 -10.19 9.51
C ALA A 55 -1.61 -10.89 8.59
N VAL A 56 -0.31 -10.67 8.80
CA VAL A 56 0.76 -11.19 7.95
C VAL A 56 1.73 -12.12 8.68
N LYS A 57 1.42 -12.47 9.93
CA LYS A 57 2.23 -13.39 10.73
C LYS A 57 2.33 -14.74 10.02
N GLY A 58 3.56 -15.24 9.85
CA GLY A 58 3.83 -16.51 9.16
C GLY A 58 3.90 -16.41 7.63
N ILE A 59 3.64 -15.22 7.04
CA ILE A 59 3.85 -15.00 5.61
C ILE A 59 5.35 -14.78 5.36
N PRO A 60 6.00 -15.57 4.47
CA PRO A 60 7.40 -15.32 4.13
C PRO A 60 7.57 -13.98 3.38
N ALA A 61 8.53 -13.16 3.82
CA ALA A 61 8.77 -11.82 3.26
C ALA A 61 8.96 -11.83 1.73
N LYS A 62 9.61 -12.87 1.17
CA LYS A 62 9.81 -13.01 -0.28
C LYS A 62 8.52 -13.08 -1.11
N TRP A 63 7.40 -13.46 -0.51
CA TRP A 63 6.09 -13.54 -1.17
C TRP A 63 5.17 -12.38 -0.81
N LEU A 64 5.62 -11.45 0.03
CA LEU A 64 4.81 -10.33 0.52
C LEU A 64 4.93 -9.11 -0.40
N ILE A 65 3.78 -8.55 -0.77
CA ILE A 65 3.64 -7.27 -1.47
C ILE A 65 2.74 -6.39 -0.61
N LEU A 66 3.27 -5.29 -0.10
CA LEU A 66 2.55 -4.40 0.81
C LEU A 66 2.16 -3.09 0.12
N LEU A 67 0.87 -2.75 0.10
CA LEU A 67 0.37 -1.47 -0.39
C LEU A 67 0.08 -0.58 0.80
N HIS A 68 0.62 0.64 0.79
CA HIS A 68 0.42 1.60 1.88
C HIS A 68 0.51 3.04 1.39
N ASP A 69 -0.06 3.96 2.17
CA ASP A 69 0.06 5.39 1.95
C ASP A 69 1.45 5.92 2.30
N ASP A 70 1.84 7.00 1.64
CA ASP A 70 3.14 7.61 1.83
C ASP A 70 3.05 9.14 1.77
N ILE A 71 3.30 9.77 2.91
CA ILE A 71 3.20 11.22 3.08
C ILE A 71 4.37 11.98 2.45
N ASP A 72 5.46 11.31 2.09
CA ASP A 72 6.59 11.92 1.42
C ASP A 72 6.49 11.83 -0.11
N LEU A 73 5.51 11.08 -0.62
CA LEU A 73 5.28 10.92 -2.04
C LEU A 73 4.08 11.78 -2.50
N PRO A 74 4.21 12.58 -3.58
CA PRO A 74 3.13 13.44 -4.07
C PRO A 74 1.84 12.69 -4.39
N LEU A 75 0.70 13.29 -4.09
CA LEU A 75 -0.61 12.77 -4.50
C LEU A 75 -0.66 12.53 -6.01
N GLY A 76 -1.22 11.38 -6.42
CA GLY A 76 -1.26 10.99 -7.84
C GLY A 76 0.08 10.47 -8.37
N LYS A 77 1.01 10.13 -7.48
CA LYS A 77 2.21 9.34 -7.79
C LYS A 77 2.22 8.08 -6.95
N PHE A 78 2.91 7.04 -7.43
CA PHE A 78 3.20 5.84 -6.65
C PHE A 78 4.64 5.42 -6.92
N LYS A 79 5.21 4.60 -6.04
CA LYS A 79 6.57 4.07 -6.20
C LYS A 79 6.67 2.66 -5.68
N ILE A 80 7.29 1.79 -6.46
CA ILE A 80 7.58 0.41 -6.05
C ILE A 80 8.97 0.40 -5.41
N VAL A 81 9.08 -0.17 -4.22
CA VAL A 81 10.36 -0.32 -3.50
C VAL A 81 10.52 -1.73 -2.98
N PHE A 82 11.76 -2.15 -2.80
CA PHE A 82 12.14 -3.42 -2.20
C PHE A 82 13.21 -3.18 -1.15
N ASN A 83 13.16 -3.92 -0.04
CA ASN A 83 14.17 -3.89 1.03
C ASN A 83 14.48 -2.48 1.57
N ARG A 84 13.48 -1.84 2.18
CA ARG A 84 13.59 -0.49 2.75
C ARG A 84 12.95 -0.44 4.14
N GLY A 85 13.47 0.40 5.04
CA GLY A 85 12.87 0.66 6.34
C GLY A 85 11.48 1.30 6.28
N SER A 86 10.79 1.39 7.42
CA SER A 86 9.37 1.83 7.50
C SER A 86 9.13 3.30 7.14
N GLY A 87 10.15 4.15 7.27
CA GLY A 87 9.97 5.60 7.16
C GLY A 87 9.03 6.19 8.22
N GLY A 88 8.91 5.53 9.38
CA GLY A 88 8.01 5.94 10.47
C GLY A 88 6.54 5.52 10.29
N HIS A 89 6.20 4.82 9.20
CA HIS A 89 4.83 4.35 8.97
C HIS A 89 4.50 3.17 9.89
N LYS A 90 3.55 3.36 10.82
CA LYS A 90 3.21 2.38 11.87
C LYS A 90 2.75 1.01 11.36
N GLY A 91 2.04 0.98 10.24
CA GLY A 91 1.66 -0.28 9.59
C GLY A 91 2.84 -1.06 9.02
N VAL A 92 3.76 -0.38 8.33
CA VAL A 92 4.99 -0.99 7.81
C VAL A 92 5.89 -1.45 8.97
N GLU A 93 6.04 -0.66 10.04
CA GLU A 93 6.75 -1.09 11.26
C GLU A 93 6.17 -2.38 11.85
N SER A 94 4.83 -2.44 11.93
CA SER A 94 4.11 -3.62 12.44
C SER A 94 4.36 -4.86 11.58
N VAL A 95 4.32 -4.69 10.25
CA VAL A 95 4.58 -5.76 9.28
C VAL A 95 6.03 -6.24 9.35
N ILE A 96 7.02 -5.33 9.31
CA ILE A 96 8.45 -5.67 9.41
C ILE A 96 8.70 -6.50 10.68
N ARG A 97 8.17 -6.07 11.83
CA ARG A 97 8.31 -6.79 13.10
C ARG A 97 7.68 -8.19 13.04
N ALA A 98 6.52 -8.33 12.40
CA ALA A 98 5.81 -9.60 12.33
C ALA A 98 6.46 -10.61 11.37
N VAL A 99 7.07 -10.15 10.27
CA VAL A 99 7.74 -11.03 9.28
C VAL A 99 9.25 -11.17 9.53
N GLY A 100 9.82 -10.36 10.42
CA GLY A 100 11.24 -10.39 10.80
C GLY A 100 12.20 -9.93 9.70
N SER A 101 11.73 -9.17 8.72
CA SER A 101 12.53 -8.79 7.55
C SER A 101 11.97 -7.57 6.84
N GLU A 102 12.84 -6.78 6.21
CA GLU A 102 12.46 -5.70 5.29
C GLU A 102 12.44 -6.15 3.82
N LYS A 103 12.93 -7.37 3.53
CA LYS A 103 13.10 -7.93 2.18
C LYS A 103 11.78 -8.37 1.56
N PHE A 104 10.85 -7.43 1.43
CA PHE A 104 9.58 -7.58 0.74
C PHE A 104 9.29 -6.35 -0.12
N VAL A 105 8.36 -6.51 -1.06
CA VAL A 105 8.00 -5.45 -2.00
C VAL A 105 6.99 -4.53 -1.35
N ARG A 106 7.13 -3.21 -1.56
CA ARG A 106 6.09 -2.25 -1.22
C ARG A 106 5.70 -1.38 -2.40
N VAL A 107 4.40 -1.17 -2.57
CA VAL A 107 3.85 -0.16 -3.46
C VAL A 107 3.40 1.01 -2.60
N ARG A 108 4.22 2.07 -2.61
CA ARG A 108 3.99 3.32 -1.87
C ARG A 108 3.04 4.19 -2.67
N ILE A 109 1.91 4.58 -2.08
CA ILE A 109 0.89 5.40 -2.73
C ILE A 109 0.98 6.81 -2.18
N GLY A 110 1.26 7.77 -3.05
CA GLY A 110 1.52 9.13 -2.63
C GLY A 110 0.26 9.81 -2.14
N ILE A 111 0.36 10.39 -0.94
CA ILE A 111 -0.69 11.19 -0.32
C ILE A 111 -0.18 12.57 0.11
N SER A 112 1.06 12.96 -0.22
CA SER A 112 1.63 14.22 0.27
C SER A 112 0.70 15.41 -0.04
N PRO A 113 0.30 16.18 0.98
CA PRO A 113 -0.41 17.43 0.77
C PRO A 113 0.55 18.50 0.25
N ARG A 114 0.00 19.62 -0.25
CA ARG A 114 0.80 20.79 -0.68
C ARG A 114 1.64 21.39 0.46
N LYS A 115 1.08 21.40 1.68
CA LYS A 115 1.77 21.82 2.91
C LYS A 115 1.79 20.63 3.86
N LYS A 116 2.99 20.18 4.26
CA LYS A 116 3.12 19.06 5.20
C LYS A 116 2.42 19.42 6.52
N PRO A 117 1.56 18.54 7.05
CA PRO A 117 0.88 18.78 8.31
C PRO A 117 1.89 18.77 9.46
N SER A 118 1.64 19.56 10.50
CA SER A 118 2.35 19.38 11.76
C SER A 118 1.99 18.03 12.39
N HIS A 119 2.75 17.59 13.40
CA HIS A 119 2.45 16.35 14.12
C HIS A 119 1.02 16.35 14.67
N ALA A 120 0.56 17.48 15.23
CA ALA A 120 -0.79 17.65 15.75
C ALA A 120 -1.89 17.56 14.67
N GLN A 121 -1.55 17.87 13.41
CA GLN A 121 -2.50 17.85 12.29
C GLN A 121 -2.49 16.53 11.51
N LEU A 122 -1.46 15.69 11.72
CA LEU A 122 -1.23 14.48 10.92
C LEU A 122 -2.43 13.53 10.97
N MET A 123 -2.97 13.25 12.16
CA MET A 123 -4.11 12.33 12.28
C MET A 123 -5.34 12.86 11.55
N LYS A 124 -5.68 14.13 11.73
CA LYS A 124 -6.79 14.77 11.00
C LYS A 124 -6.59 14.71 9.49
N PHE A 125 -5.36 14.88 9.03
CA PHE A 125 -5.01 14.75 7.63
C PHE A 125 -5.17 13.30 7.14
N LEU A 126 -4.73 12.31 7.92
CA LEU A 126 -4.80 10.91 7.50
C LEU A 126 -6.22 10.35 7.45
N THR A 127 -7.16 10.88 8.23
CA THR A 127 -8.54 10.37 8.33
C THR A 127 -9.57 11.16 7.54
N HIS A 128 -9.22 12.29 6.93
CA HIS A 128 -10.20 13.03 6.14
C HIS A 128 -10.64 12.24 4.89
N LYS A 129 -11.87 12.48 4.44
CA LYS A 129 -12.35 11.93 3.17
C LYS A 129 -11.68 12.64 2.01
N PHE A 130 -11.16 11.89 1.06
CA PHE A 130 -10.61 12.44 -0.17
C PHE A 130 -11.62 13.38 -0.82
N LYS A 131 -11.16 14.59 -1.14
CA LYS A 131 -11.89 15.53 -1.97
C LYS A 131 -12.04 14.98 -3.39
N PRO A 132 -12.99 15.47 -4.20
CA PRO A 132 -13.18 14.99 -5.57
C PRO A 132 -11.90 15.04 -6.44
N SER A 133 -11.09 16.09 -6.29
CA SER A 133 -9.81 16.22 -6.99
C SER A 133 -8.78 15.17 -6.55
N GLU A 134 -8.77 14.83 -5.26
CA GLU A 134 -7.84 13.84 -4.70
C GLU A 134 -8.25 12.42 -5.10
N SER A 135 -9.55 12.11 -5.02
CA SER A 135 -10.14 10.88 -5.55
C SER A 135 -9.82 10.69 -7.03
N THR A 136 -9.90 11.76 -7.83
CA THR A 136 -9.52 11.73 -9.24
C THR A 136 -8.03 11.42 -9.43
N ALA A 137 -7.15 12.04 -8.63
CA ALA A 137 -5.72 11.77 -8.68
C ALA A 137 -5.38 10.31 -8.32
N ILE A 138 -6.00 9.76 -7.27
CA ILE A 138 -5.85 8.35 -6.87
C ILE A 138 -6.39 7.42 -7.96
N LYS A 139 -7.56 7.72 -8.52
CA LYS A 139 -8.15 6.94 -9.63
C LYS A 139 -7.25 6.94 -10.87
N LYS A 140 -6.55 8.04 -11.15
CA LYS A 140 -5.63 8.13 -12.30
C LYS A 140 -4.45 7.16 -12.18
N ILE A 141 -3.94 6.92 -10.97
CA ILE A 141 -2.83 5.99 -10.75
C ILE A 141 -3.26 4.54 -10.49
N SER A 142 -4.52 4.30 -10.11
CA SER A 142 -4.98 2.95 -9.75
C SER A 142 -4.78 1.94 -10.88
N LYS A 143 -5.08 2.30 -12.13
CA LYS A 143 -4.88 1.41 -13.29
C LYS A 143 -3.42 0.96 -13.39
N LYS A 144 -2.47 1.90 -13.31
CA LYS A 144 -1.03 1.60 -13.38
C LYS A 144 -0.54 0.77 -12.19
N ILE A 145 -1.08 1.01 -11.00
CA ILE A 145 -0.76 0.20 -9.81
C ILE A 145 -1.22 -1.24 -10.03
N LEU A 146 -2.45 -1.45 -10.49
CA LEU A 146 -2.99 -2.78 -10.72
C LEU A 146 -2.18 -3.54 -11.78
N GLU A 147 -1.82 -2.88 -12.89
CA GLU A 147 -0.92 -3.47 -13.90
C GLU A 147 0.46 -3.80 -13.30
N ALA A 148 1.01 -2.92 -12.46
CA ALA A 148 2.27 -3.19 -11.78
C ALA A 148 2.19 -4.39 -10.83
N LEU A 149 1.08 -4.59 -10.12
CA LEU A 149 0.87 -5.77 -9.28
C LEU A 149 0.88 -7.06 -10.10
N GLU A 150 0.24 -7.06 -11.27
CA GLU A 150 0.30 -8.20 -12.21
C GLU A 150 1.75 -8.50 -12.60
N VAL A 151 2.50 -7.49 -13.04
CA VAL A 151 3.92 -7.65 -13.40
C VAL A 151 4.75 -8.16 -12.22
N ILE A 152 4.52 -7.68 -10.99
CA ILE A 152 5.23 -8.19 -9.80
C ILE A 152 4.98 -9.69 -9.62
N ILE A 153 3.74 -10.15 -9.76
CA ILE A 153 3.39 -11.55 -9.48
C ILE A 153 3.69 -12.51 -10.65
N THR A 154 3.86 -12.00 -11.87
CA THR A 154 4.18 -12.81 -13.06
C THR A 154 5.65 -12.76 -13.47
N GLU A 155 6.27 -11.59 -13.38
CA GLU A 155 7.62 -11.30 -13.91
C GLU A 155 8.61 -10.82 -12.83
N GLY A 156 8.12 -10.49 -11.63
CA GLY A 156 8.96 -10.08 -10.51
C GLY A 156 9.09 -8.56 -10.34
N HIS A 157 9.51 -8.17 -9.14
CA HIS A 157 9.51 -6.76 -8.72
C HIS A 157 10.56 -5.90 -9.42
N GLU A 158 11.72 -6.45 -9.82
CA GLU A 158 12.76 -5.70 -10.54
C GLU A 158 12.24 -5.20 -11.89
N LYS A 159 11.54 -6.07 -12.64
CA LYS A 159 10.88 -5.72 -13.90
C LYS A 159 9.82 -4.65 -13.69
N ALA A 160 8.94 -4.84 -12.70
CA ALA A 160 7.91 -3.88 -12.37
C ALA A 160 8.50 -2.51 -11.98
N MET A 161 9.56 -2.49 -11.18
CA MET A 161 10.28 -1.26 -10.83
C MET A 161 10.86 -0.56 -12.07
N SER A 162 11.48 -1.30 -12.98
CA SER A 162 12.01 -0.75 -14.24
C SER A 162 10.92 -0.14 -15.12
N LEU A 163 9.73 -0.75 -15.18
CA LEU A 163 8.61 -0.24 -16.00
C LEU A 163 7.91 0.96 -15.37
N TYR A 164 7.63 0.91 -14.06
CA TYR A 164 6.69 1.82 -13.41
C TYR A 164 7.31 2.92 -12.55
N ASN A 165 8.59 2.80 -12.17
CA ASN A 165 9.28 3.89 -11.42
C ASN A 165 9.92 4.95 -12.33
N LYS A 166 9.72 4.87 -13.65
CA LYS A 166 10.20 5.90 -14.60
C LYS A 166 9.41 7.20 -14.39
N ASN A 167 10.12 8.33 -14.39
CA ASN A 167 9.60 9.66 -14.05
C ASN A 167 8.50 10.15 -15.00
#